data_AF-A0A2D7K7N2-F1
#
_entry.id   AF-A0A2D7K7N2-F1
#
_cell.length_a   1.000
_cell.length_b   1.000
_cell.length_c   1.000
_cell.angle_alpha   90.00
_cell.angle_beta   90.00
_cell.angle_gamma   90.00
#
_symmetry.space_group_name_H-M   'P 1'
#
loop_
_entity.id
_entity.type
_entity.pdbx_description
1 polymer ?
#
loop_
_entity_poly.entity_id
_entity_poly.type
_entity_poly.pdbx_seq_one_letter_code
_entity_poly.pdbx_strand_id
1 'polypeptide(L)'
;MISRRKGFLILGLIFGGFLASLAFLLSGDTEYKSQPNFGSIDQPFNIIDINNQTISSCDWNDKIVLYNFLSVNCPTEFEKCPFRLEWFKIKIYNELVENKGFEDVIVVTSFIDTLSDINERIKEFRNYNKINSNKWIMTSTKYIPFFDNSFEKGNPWKNKDTIYGFDKQAHLMTLLVDKNQNIRGKYLTYNFGEIRRITKEISLLIQEEQREKKLSVLPIYGNKDFDSSIDKDTIYHQIPYWSFMNQSGVKVSSDNLNNKVHLVDFFFTHCPTICPKMTVNMKKIQKALNKKCFDNVELLSFTVDPKRDSTQRLNEYAKSYNLNTNNWNLITGDQNTIYQLGVNGFLVPNQEDALAPGGFLHSEKLILVDQKHRIRGYYDGTDSANIPIIVEHIKSLM
;
A
#
# COMPACT_ATOMS: atom_id res chain seq x y z
N MET A 1 21.18 70.10 -22.52
CA MET A 1 20.08 69.13 -22.77
C MET A 1 20.67 67.96 -23.54
N ILE A 2 20.27 66.71 -23.28
CA ILE A 2 20.81 65.44 -23.84
C ILE A 2 21.91 64.81 -22.96
N SER A 3 21.53 63.95 -22.01
CA SER A 3 22.37 62.85 -21.49
C SER A 3 21.60 61.89 -20.57
N ARG A 4 20.50 62.31 -19.91
CA ARG A 4 19.79 61.47 -18.93
C ARG A 4 18.82 60.39 -19.47
N ARG A 5 18.59 60.30 -20.79
CA ARG A 5 17.60 59.35 -21.35
C ARG A 5 18.13 57.95 -21.71
N LYS A 6 19.44 57.73 -21.83
CA LYS A 6 19.99 56.41 -22.22
C LYS A 6 20.07 55.41 -21.07
N GLY A 7 20.33 55.84 -19.83
CA GLY A 7 20.41 54.94 -18.66
C GLY A 7 19.07 54.33 -18.24
N PHE A 8 17.97 55.07 -18.37
CA PHE A 8 16.62 54.58 -18.03
C PHE A 8 16.09 53.54 -19.03
N LEU A 9 16.45 53.67 -20.32
CA LEU A 9 16.07 52.72 -21.36
C LEU A 9 16.81 51.37 -21.21
N ILE A 10 18.06 51.39 -20.75
CA ILE A 10 18.86 50.17 -20.53
C ILE A 10 18.37 49.43 -19.28
N LEU A 11 18.04 50.14 -18.18
CA LEU A 11 17.45 49.50 -16.99
C LEU A 11 16.07 48.89 -17.27
N GLY A 12 15.24 49.58 -18.08
CA GLY A 12 13.93 49.07 -18.49
C GLY A 12 13.98 47.83 -19.39
N LEU A 13 15.01 47.71 -20.24
CA LEU A 13 15.23 46.51 -21.06
C LEU A 13 15.74 45.32 -20.23
N ILE A 14 16.59 45.56 -19.23
CA ILE A 14 17.10 44.51 -18.34
C ILE A 14 16.00 44.01 -17.39
N PHE A 15 15.25 44.93 -16.77
CA PHE A 15 14.11 44.55 -15.90
C PHE A 15 12.91 44.02 -16.70
N GLY A 16 12.64 44.55 -17.89
CA GLY A 16 11.57 44.08 -18.77
C GLY A 16 11.83 42.68 -19.30
N GLY A 17 13.08 42.37 -19.66
CA GLY A 17 13.50 41.01 -20.03
C GLY A 17 13.40 40.02 -18.86
N PHE A 18 13.75 40.45 -17.64
CA PHE A 18 13.64 39.64 -16.43
C PHE A 18 12.18 39.42 -16.00
N LEU A 19 11.32 40.43 -16.13
CA LEU A 19 9.88 40.31 -15.87
C LEU A 19 9.17 39.46 -16.94
N ALA A 20 9.57 39.57 -18.21
CA ALA A 20 9.04 38.73 -19.28
C ALA A 20 9.49 37.26 -19.16
N SER A 21 10.73 37.00 -18.75
CA SER A 21 11.20 35.62 -18.49
C SER A 21 10.54 35.03 -17.24
N LEU A 22 10.30 35.84 -16.20
CA LEU A 22 9.58 35.43 -15.01
C LEU A 22 8.09 35.16 -15.33
N ALA A 23 7.46 35.99 -16.16
CA ALA A 23 6.10 35.76 -16.64
C ALA A 23 6.00 34.49 -17.51
N PHE A 24 7.01 34.19 -18.34
CA PHE A 24 7.07 32.96 -19.14
C PHE A 24 7.31 31.71 -18.29
N LEU A 25 8.07 31.83 -17.18
CA LEU A 25 8.25 30.78 -16.17
C LEU A 25 7.00 30.57 -15.31
N LEU A 26 6.17 31.61 -15.13
CA LEU A 26 4.91 31.55 -14.39
C LEU A 26 3.69 31.21 -15.25
N SER A 27 3.80 31.31 -16.59
CA SER A 27 2.75 30.98 -17.55
C SER A 27 2.78 29.54 -18.04
N GLY A 28 3.80 28.76 -17.66
CA GLY A 28 3.79 27.32 -17.87
C GLY A 28 2.89 26.68 -16.83
N ASP A 29 1.85 25.96 -17.25
CA ASP A 29 1.13 25.06 -16.36
C ASP A 29 2.16 24.12 -15.71
N THR A 30 2.29 24.18 -14.38
CA THR A 30 3.19 23.29 -13.66
C THR A 30 2.65 21.87 -13.80
N GLU A 31 3.18 21.14 -14.77
CA GLU A 31 2.86 19.73 -14.97
C GLU A 31 3.45 18.94 -13.80
N TYR A 32 2.57 18.32 -13.03
CA TYR A 32 2.98 17.47 -11.93
C TYR A 32 3.60 16.19 -12.48
N LYS A 33 4.85 15.93 -12.12
CA LYS A 33 5.53 14.68 -12.42
C LYS A 33 5.59 13.85 -11.14
N SER A 34 4.98 12.68 -11.17
CA SER A 34 5.08 11.71 -10.07
C SER A 34 6.54 11.40 -9.77
N GLN A 35 6.85 11.16 -8.49
CA GLN A 35 8.20 10.78 -8.09
C GLN A 35 8.57 9.43 -8.75
N PRO A 36 9.85 9.22 -9.10
CA PRO A 36 10.29 7.96 -9.72
C PRO A 36 9.97 6.75 -8.83
N ASN A 37 9.72 5.61 -9.47
CA ASN A 37 9.56 4.30 -8.81
C ASN A 37 10.71 3.39 -9.26
N PHE A 38 11.51 2.93 -8.30
CA PHE A 38 12.70 2.11 -8.52
C PHE A 38 12.46 0.60 -8.28
N GLY A 39 11.21 0.20 -8.02
CA GLY A 39 10.80 -1.15 -7.66
C GLY A 39 9.89 -1.14 -6.43
N SER A 40 9.45 -2.32 -6.00
CA SER A 40 8.64 -2.51 -4.79
C SER A 40 9.29 -3.52 -3.87
N ILE A 41 8.96 -3.48 -2.58
CA ILE A 41 9.27 -4.57 -1.66
C ILE A 41 8.40 -5.77 -2.07
N ASP A 42 9.04 -6.89 -2.38
CA ASP A 42 8.39 -8.02 -3.07
C ASP A 42 7.41 -8.82 -2.19
N GLN A 43 7.70 -8.90 -0.89
CA GLN A 43 6.97 -9.64 0.15
C GLN A 43 7.14 -8.95 1.51
N PRO A 44 6.15 -9.04 2.42
CA PRO A 44 6.35 -8.70 3.81
C PRO A 44 7.47 -9.53 4.44
N PHE A 45 8.19 -8.94 5.37
CA PHE A 45 9.31 -9.59 6.07
C PHE A 45 9.19 -9.38 7.57
N ASN A 46 9.88 -10.22 8.34
CA ASN A 46 9.94 -10.12 9.79
C ASN A 46 11.34 -9.71 10.24
N ILE A 47 11.40 -8.90 11.28
CA ILE A 47 12.64 -8.49 11.95
C ILE A 47 12.54 -8.74 13.44
N ILE A 48 13.70 -8.84 14.10
CA ILE A 48 13.77 -9.04 15.56
C ILE A 48 14.21 -7.73 16.19
N ASP A 49 13.37 -7.17 17.06
CA ASP A 49 13.68 -5.92 17.75
C ASP A 49 14.70 -6.12 18.90
N ILE A 50 15.08 -5.02 19.53
CA ILE A 50 16.02 -5.01 20.67
C ILE A 50 15.54 -5.74 21.93
N ASN A 51 14.26 -6.12 21.98
CA ASN A 51 13.65 -6.87 23.06
C ASN A 51 13.42 -8.35 22.67
N ASN A 52 14.01 -8.79 21.55
CA ASN A 52 13.80 -10.11 20.95
C ASN A 52 12.35 -10.39 20.54
N GLN A 53 11.55 -9.35 20.28
CA GLN A 53 10.22 -9.48 19.71
C GLN A 53 10.30 -9.50 18.19
N THR A 54 9.60 -10.44 17.56
CA THR A 54 9.40 -10.44 16.11
C THR A 54 8.41 -9.36 15.73
N ILE A 55 8.82 -8.44 14.86
CA ILE A 55 7.98 -7.37 14.30
C ILE A 55 7.87 -7.58 12.79
N SER A 56 6.67 -7.40 12.24
CA SER A 56 6.41 -7.56 10.81
C SER A 56 6.54 -6.23 10.09
N SER A 57 7.03 -6.24 8.85
CA SER A 57 7.01 -5.05 7.99
C SER A 57 5.61 -4.48 7.80
N CYS A 58 4.60 -5.33 7.91
CA CYS A 58 3.19 -4.95 7.86
C CYS A 58 2.80 -3.94 8.94
N ASP A 59 3.48 -3.93 10.09
CA ASP A 59 3.14 -3.08 11.24
C ASP A 59 3.35 -1.59 10.96
N TRP A 60 4.02 -1.24 9.84
CA TRP A 60 4.27 0.13 9.41
C TRP A 60 4.00 0.36 7.92
N ASN A 61 3.18 -0.48 7.28
CA ASN A 61 2.88 -0.34 5.85
C ASN A 61 2.08 0.93 5.52
N ASP A 62 1.40 1.54 6.49
CA ASP A 62 0.72 2.83 6.35
C ASP A 62 1.67 4.04 6.49
N LYS A 63 2.98 3.80 6.65
CA LYS A 63 4.01 4.83 6.85
C LYS A 63 4.92 4.98 5.64
N ILE A 64 5.49 6.17 5.49
CA ILE A 64 6.66 6.39 4.65
C ILE A 64 7.88 5.95 5.46
N VAL A 65 8.67 5.03 4.92
CA VAL A 65 9.75 4.36 5.66
C VAL A 65 11.11 4.70 5.08
N LEU A 66 12.01 5.13 5.95
CA LEU A 66 13.44 5.21 5.65
C LEU A 66 14.15 3.95 6.18
N TYR A 67 14.49 3.02 5.30
CA TYR A 67 15.28 1.84 5.66
C TYR A 67 16.78 2.17 5.66
N ASN A 68 17.44 1.86 6.76
CA ASN A 68 18.85 2.11 7.01
C ASN A 68 19.56 0.83 7.46
N PHE A 69 20.87 0.78 7.21
CA PHE A 69 21.73 -0.34 7.60
C PHE A 69 22.95 0.19 8.34
N LEU A 70 23.29 -0.42 9.46
CA LEU A 70 24.47 -0.10 10.25
C LEU A 70 25.23 -1.39 10.60
N SER A 71 26.54 -1.30 10.80
CA SER A 71 27.34 -2.39 11.35
C SER A 71 27.85 -1.96 12.73
N VAL A 72 27.93 -2.89 13.70
CA VAL A 72 28.53 -2.59 15.01
C VAL A 72 30.04 -2.92 15.06
N ASN A 73 30.52 -3.79 14.17
CA ASN A 73 31.95 -4.00 13.94
C ASN A 73 32.55 -2.88 13.08
N CYS A 74 32.93 -1.77 13.72
CA CYS A 74 33.94 -0.91 13.11
C CYS A 74 35.33 -1.58 13.29
N PRO A 75 36.05 -1.95 12.20
CA PRO A 75 37.43 -2.40 12.33
C PRO A 75 38.27 -1.29 12.98
N THR A 76 39.22 -1.70 13.81
CA THR A 76 39.97 -0.97 14.84
C THR A 76 40.80 0.26 14.41
N GLU A 77 40.49 0.89 13.29
CA GLU A 77 41.08 2.14 12.84
C GLU A 77 40.01 3.23 12.74
N PHE A 78 39.89 4.03 13.80
CA PHE A 78 38.83 5.03 14.02
C PHE A 78 38.92 6.30 13.14
N GLU A 79 39.99 6.51 12.37
CA GLU A 79 40.00 7.47 11.24
C GLU A 79 39.21 6.92 10.02
N LYS A 80 38.90 5.62 10.03
CA LYS A 80 38.29 4.85 8.94
C LYS A 80 36.90 4.27 9.28
N CYS A 81 36.25 4.69 10.37
CA CYS A 81 34.83 4.39 10.63
C CYS A 81 34.11 5.57 11.31
N PRO A 82 32.94 6.04 10.83
CA PRO A 82 32.56 7.43 11.01
C PRO A 82 31.44 7.58 12.04
N PHE A 83 31.76 8.23 13.14
CA PHE A 83 30.84 9.06 13.92
C PHE A 83 29.96 9.96 13.02
N ARG A 84 30.40 10.26 11.78
CA ARG A 84 29.61 11.00 10.77
C ARG A 84 28.38 10.25 10.25
N LEU A 85 28.40 8.92 10.09
CA LEU A 85 27.28 8.19 9.47
C LEU A 85 26.08 8.08 10.39
N GLU A 86 26.33 7.70 11.65
CA GLU A 86 25.33 7.79 12.71
C GLU A 86 24.77 9.21 12.80
N TRP A 87 25.66 10.20 12.76
CA TRP A 87 25.27 11.60 12.78
C TRP A 87 24.40 12.00 11.58
N PHE A 88 24.68 11.49 10.37
CA PHE A 88 23.84 11.72 9.19
C PHE A 88 22.44 11.10 9.38
N LYS A 89 22.35 9.87 9.88
CA LYS A 89 21.06 9.22 10.13
C LYS A 89 20.27 9.90 11.26
N ILE A 90 20.94 10.29 12.35
CA ILE A 90 20.34 11.07 13.45
C ILE A 90 19.84 12.41 12.93
N LYS A 91 20.62 13.08 12.07
CA LYS A 91 20.22 14.35 11.49
C LYS A 91 18.99 14.21 10.60
N ILE A 92 18.92 13.17 9.75
CA ILE A 92 17.73 12.86 8.96
C ILE A 92 16.52 12.60 9.88
N TYR A 93 16.71 11.80 10.94
CA TYR A 93 15.67 11.54 11.92
C TYR A 93 15.17 12.82 12.59
N ASN A 94 16.06 13.68 13.08
CA ASN A 94 15.68 14.95 13.73
C ASN A 94 15.00 15.92 12.75
N GLU A 95 15.42 15.96 11.49
CA GLU A 95 14.77 16.78 10.45
C GLU A 95 13.37 16.27 10.07
N LEU A 96 13.02 15.02 10.37
CA LEU A 96 11.73 14.45 9.98
C LEU A 96 10.79 14.27 11.17
N VAL A 97 11.26 13.69 12.26
CA VAL A 97 10.39 13.22 13.34
C VAL A 97 9.90 14.33 14.25
N GLU A 98 10.65 15.43 14.36
CA GLU A 98 10.24 16.58 15.17
C GLU A 98 9.50 17.67 14.37
N ASN A 99 9.33 17.48 13.06
CA ASN A 99 8.76 18.49 12.17
C ASN A 99 7.33 18.18 11.73
N LYS A 100 6.49 19.23 11.71
CA LYS A 100 5.11 19.15 11.19
C LYS A 100 5.10 18.75 9.72
N GLY A 101 4.16 17.91 9.34
CA GLY A 101 4.00 17.40 7.99
C GLY A 101 4.76 16.11 7.69
N PHE A 102 5.42 15.50 8.69
CA PHE A 102 6.12 14.21 8.56
C PHE A 102 5.60 13.19 9.59
N GLU A 103 4.34 13.32 10.00
CA GLU A 103 3.72 12.49 11.04
C GLU A 103 3.67 11.01 10.64
N ASP A 104 3.58 10.71 9.35
CA ASP A 104 3.57 9.34 8.82
C ASP A 104 4.97 8.83 8.41
N VAL A 105 6.03 9.56 8.74
CA VAL A 105 7.40 9.12 8.44
C VAL A 105 7.99 8.37 9.63
N ILE A 106 8.58 7.21 9.35
CA ILE A 106 9.38 6.45 10.32
C ILE A 106 10.73 6.06 9.73
N VAL A 107 11.64 5.68 10.63
CA VAL A 107 12.96 5.17 10.30
C VAL A 107 13.07 3.73 10.79
N VAL A 108 13.52 2.82 9.93
CA VAL A 108 13.81 1.42 10.31
C VAL A 108 15.29 1.18 10.07
N THR A 109 16.05 0.97 11.14
CA THR A 109 17.48 0.66 11.06
C THR A 109 17.76 -0.78 11.44
N SER A 110 18.38 -1.52 10.54
CA SER A 110 18.91 -2.86 10.81
C SER A 110 20.41 -2.83 11.06
N PHE A 111 20.81 -3.22 12.26
CA PHE A 111 22.20 -3.49 12.62
C PHE A 111 22.56 -4.89 12.14
N ILE A 112 23.46 -4.98 11.17
CA ILE A 112 23.90 -6.23 10.55
C ILE A 112 25.14 -6.71 11.30
N ASP A 113 24.96 -7.61 12.25
CA ASP A 113 26.08 -8.15 13.03
C ASP A 113 25.78 -9.49 13.70
N THR A 114 26.85 -10.13 14.17
CA THR A 114 26.84 -11.40 14.91
C THR A 114 27.20 -11.24 16.38
N LEU A 115 27.50 -10.03 16.86
CA LEU A 115 27.83 -9.78 18.26
C LEU A 115 26.68 -10.20 19.20
N SER A 116 27.01 -10.84 20.31
CA SER A 116 26.05 -11.29 21.31
C SER A 116 25.48 -10.15 22.17
N ASP A 117 26.19 -9.03 22.27
CA ASP A 117 25.83 -7.84 23.06
C ASP A 117 25.17 -6.73 22.22
N ILE A 118 24.86 -6.99 20.94
CA ILE A 118 24.33 -5.99 20.00
C ILE A 118 23.07 -5.28 20.51
N ASN A 119 22.13 -5.99 21.13
CA ASN A 119 20.89 -5.41 21.64
C ASN A 119 21.13 -4.44 22.80
N GLU A 120 22.14 -4.68 23.63
CA GLU A 120 22.52 -3.78 24.71
C GLU A 120 23.13 -2.49 24.15
N ARG A 121 24.03 -2.60 23.17
CA ARG A 121 24.62 -1.44 22.47
C ARG A 121 23.56 -0.58 21.78
N ILE A 122 22.56 -1.20 21.14
CA ILE A 122 21.45 -0.46 20.52
C ILE A 122 20.63 0.27 21.60
N LYS A 123 20.38 -0.35 22.76
CA LYS A 123 19.69 0.30 23.89
C LYS A 123 20.47 1.51 24.42
N GLU A 124 21.78 1.39 24.57
CA GLU A 124 22.65 2.51 24.97
C GLU A 124 22.60 3.66 23.96
N PHE A 125 22.77 3.36 22.66
CA PHE A 125 22.67 4.34 21.58
C PHE A 125 21.32 5.07 21.60
N ARG A 126 20.24 4.31 21.79
CA ARG A 126 18.87 4.82 21.85
C ARG A 126 18.68 5.79 23.02
N ASN A 127 19.16 5.40 24.20
CA ASN A 127 19.06 6.20 25.42
C ASN A 127 19.88 7.48 25.31
N TYR A 128 21.12 7.39 24.81
CA TYR A 128 22.00 8.54 24.63
C TYR A 128 21.40 9.60 23.71
N ASN A 129 20.81 9.16 22.58
CA ASN A 129 20.23 10.05 21.57
C ASN A 129 18.75 10.39 21.82
N LYS A 130 18.13 9.88 22.90
CA LYS A 130 16.71 10.12 23.26
C LYS A 130 15.72 9.78 22.14
N ILE A 131 15.96 8.68 21.43
CA ILE A 131 15.19 8.32 20.24
C ILE A 131 13.78 7.80 20.59
N ASN A 132 12.73 8.31 19.93
CA ASN A 132 11.35 7.82 20.05
C ASN A 132 11.15 6.45 19.37
N SER A 133 10.67 5.45 20.13
CA SER A 133 10.51 4.04 19.69
C SER A 133 9.47 3.83 18.61
N ASN A 134 8.45 4.69 18.56
CA ASN A 134 7.39 4.58 17.57
C ASN A 134 7.79 5.21 16.22
N LYS A 135 8.90 5.94 16.20
CA LYS A 135 9.37 6.71 15.03
C LYS A 135 10.69 6.21 14.47
N TRP A 136 11.51 5.58 15.29
CA TRP A 136 12.73 4.93 14.85
C TRP A 136 12.84 3.53 15.46
N ILE A 137 12.52 2.56 14.61
CA ILE A 137 12.59 1.14 14.90
C ILE A 137 14.02 0.69 14.65
N MET A 138 14.63 0.05 15.64
CA MET A 138 15.98 -0.48 15.57
C MET A 138 15.93 -1.99 15.79
N THR A 139 16.57 -2.74 14.89
CA THR A 139 16.60 -4.20 14.89
C THR A 139 18.03 -4.68 14.71
N SER A 140 18.34 -5.87 15.24
CA SER A 140 19.58 -6.59 14.94
C SER A 140 19.28 -7.80 14.06
N THR A 141 20.10 -8.04 13.05
CA THR A 141 19.96 -9.20 12.16
C THR A 141 21.33 -9.66 11.69
N LYS A 142 21.45 -10.95 11.35
CA LYS A 142 22.65 -11.51 10.72
C LYS A 142 22.68 -11.30 9.21
N TYR A 143 21.54 -10.96 8.61
CA TYR A 143 21.35 -10.82 7.18
C TYR A 143 20.46 -9.62 6.86
N ILE A 144 20.54 -9.11 5.64
CA ILE A 144 19.75 -7.93 5.26
C ILE A 144 18.35 -8.39 4.78
N PRO A 145 17.25 -8.12 5.51
CA PRO A 145 15.98 -8.82 5.28
C PRO A 145 15.15 -8.25 4.11
N PHE A 146 15.44 -7.03 3.65
CA PHE A 146 14.53 -6.23 2.82
C PHE A 146 14.89 -6.22 1.33
N PHE A 147 15.96 -6.92 0.95
CA PHE A 147 16.48 -6.90 -0.42
C PHE A 147 16.36 -8.28 -1.05
N ASP A 148 15.32 -8.52 -1.82
CA ASP A 148 15.37 -9.55 -2.85
C ASP A 148 16.40 -9.10 -3.91
N ASN A 149 17.34 -9.98 -4.26
CA ASN A 149 18.43 -9.75 -5.21
C ASN A 149 17.97 -9.46 -6.65
N SER A 150 16.66 -9.49 -6.90
CA SER A 150 16.04 -9.37 -8.22
C SER A 150 16.24 -8.01 -8.88
N PHE A 151 16.33 -6.88 -8.15
CA PHE A 151 16.35 -5.50 -8.67
C PHE A 151 17.01 -5.39 -10.07
N GLU A 152 16.19 -5.24 -11.11
CA GLU A 152 16.64 -5.29 -12.51
C GLU A 152 17.22 -3.95 -13.00
N LYS A 153 16.95 -2.85 -12.30
CA LYS A 153 17.49 -1.51 -12.61
C LYS A 153 18.10 -0.82 -11.38
N GLY A 154 19.34 -0.37 -11.51
CA GLY A 154 20.03 0.39 -10.47
C GLY A 154 20.20 -0.38 -9.17
N ASN A 155 20.55 -1.66 -9.28
CA ASN A 155 20.98 -2.52 -8.19
C ASN A 155 22.51 -2.35 -8.02
N PRO A 156 23.01 -1.45 -7.17
CA PRO A 156 24.44 -1.38 -6.85
C PRO A 156 25.00 -2.69 -6.26
N TRP A 157 24.15 -3.62 -5.80
CA TRP A 157 24.50 -4.95 -5.29
C TRP A 157 24.84 -5.97 -6.40
N LYS A 158 24.43 -5.75 -7.67
CA LYS A 158 24.92 -6.53 -8.83
C LYS A 158 26.30 -6.07 -9.30
N ASN A 159 26.78 -4.90 -8.85
CA ASN A 159 28.11 -4.41 -9.15
C ASN A 159 29.12 -4.97 -8.14
N LYS A 160 29.92 -5.94 -8.57
CA LYS A 160 31.00 -6.52 -7.76
C LYS A 160 32.15 -5.54 -7.51
N ASP A 161 32.27 -4.50 -8.33
CA ASP A 161 33.38 -3.54 -8.33
C ASP A 161 32.91 -2.16 -7.85
N THR A 162 32.59 -2.04 -6.57
CA THR A 162 32.28 -0.74 -5.96
C THR A 162 33.53 -0.15 -5.30
N ILE A 163 33.69 1.17 -5.37
CA ILE A 163 34.86 1.92 -4.84
C ILE A 163 35.17 1.59 -3.37
N TYR A 164 34.16 1.19 -2.59
CA TYR A 164 34.28 0.91 -1.16
C TYR A 164 34.12 -0.58 -0.79
N GLY A 165 33.83 -1.45 -1.76
CA GLY A 165 33.34 -2.80 -1.51
C GLY A 165 31.83 -2.83 -1.18
N PHE A 166 31.18 -3.92 -1.60
CA PHE A 166 29.73 -4.13 -1.53
C PHE A 166 29.16 -3.89 -0.13
N ASP A 167 29.76 -4.51 0.89
CA ASP A 167 29.26 -4.45 2.27
C ASP A 167 29.30 -3.03 2.81
N LYS A 168 30.36 -2.27 2.50
CA LYS A 168 30.48 -0.88 2.95
C LYS A 168 29.47 0.02 2.26
N GLN A 169 29.19 -0.17 0.97
CA GLN A 169 28.15 0.62 0.29
C GLN A 169 26.75 0.34 0.82
N ALA A 170 26.45 -0.90 1.22
CA ALA A 170 25.16 -1.24 1.81
C ALA A 170 24.90 -0.47 3.12
N HIS A 171 25.90 -0.39 4.02
CA HIS A 171 25.82 0.37 5.27
C HIS A 171 25.68 1.90 5.06
N LEU A 172 26.10 2.41 3.90
CA LEU A 172 26.00 3.83 3.57
C LEU A 172 24.63 4.22 3.00
N MET A 173 23.77 3.25 2.68
CA MET A 173 22.54 3.52 1.97
C MET A 173 21.36 3.82 2.90
N THR A 174 20.48 4.73 2.45
CA THR A 174 19.09 4.84 2.88
C THR A 174 18.17 4.53 1.70
N LEU A 175 17.17 3.69 1.90
CA LEU A 175 16.04 3.57 0.97
C LEU A 175 14.87 4.42 1.47
N LEU A 176 14.23 5.14 0.57
CA LEU A 176 12.93 5.76 0.80
C LEU A 176 11.86 4.89 0.19
N VAL A 177 10.93 4.43 1.03
CA VAL A 177 9.82 3.57 0.66
C VAL A 177 8.52 4.28 1.01
N ASP A 178 7.58 4.33 0.07
CA ASP A 178 6.26 4.93 0.30
C ASP A 178 5.29 3.94 0.99
N LYS A 179 4.09 4.43 1.33
CA LYS A 179 3.02 3.62 1.94
C LYS A 179 2.52 2.48 1.04
N ASN A 180 2.92 2.46 -0.23
CA ASN A 180 2.58 1.38 -1.18
C ASN A 180 3.67 0.32 -1.27
N GLN A 181 4.69 0.41 -0.42
CA GLN A 181 5.88 -0.43 -0.47
C GLN A 181 6.69 -0.23 -1.77
N ASN A 182 6.51 0.89 -2.48
CA ASN A 182 7.35 1.24 -3.61
C ASN A 182 8.61 1.96 -3.13
N ILE A 183 9.75 1.61 -3.70
CA ILE A 183 11.01 2.28 -3.46
C ILE A 183 11.04 3.55 -4.31
N ARG A 184 10.98 4.70 -3.65
CA ARG A 184 10.93 6.02 -4.28
C ARG A 184 12.28 6.72 -4.33
N GLY A 185 13.26 6.23 -3.58
CA GLY A 185 14.60 6.80 -3.58
C GLY A 185 15.67 5.87 -3.01
N LYS A 186 16.90 6.05 -3.48
CA LYS A 186 18.12 5.39 -3.00
C LYS A 186 19.17 6.47 -2.76
N TYR A 187 19.63 6.60 -1.53
CA TYR A 187 20.53 7.70 -1.14
C TYR A 187 21.76 7.14 -0.45
N LEU A 188 22.92 7.69 -0.77
CA LEU A 188 24.16 7.36 -0.07
C LEU A 188 24.40 8.42 1.00
N THR A 189 23.97 8.15 2.23
CA THR A 189 23.90 9.13 3.32
C THR A 189 25.25 9.31 4.03
N TYR A 190 26.26 9.72 3.27
CA TYR A 190 27.57 10.14 3.78
C TYR A 190 27.86 11.62 3.55
N ASN A 191 26.94 12.36 2.90
CA ASN A 191 27.06 13.78 2.63
C ASN A 191 25.77 14.55 2.92
N PHE A 192 25.90 15.86 3.16
CA PHE A 192 24.79 16.75 3.51
C PHE A 192 23.78 17.00 2.39
N GLY A 193 24.22 16.91 1.13
CA GLY A 193 23.36 17.11 -0.03
C GLY A 193 22.25 16.07 -0.07
N GLU A 194 22.59 14.82 0.26
CA GLU A 194 21.66 13.70 0.29
C GLU A 194 20.61 13.85 1.41
N ILE A 195 20.95 14.42 2.57
CA ILE A 195 19.95 14.71 3.62
C ILE A 195 18.86 15.64 3.09
N ARG A 196 19.26 16.80 2.54
CA ARG A 196 18.32 17.80 2.02
C ARG A 196 17.47 17.22 0.88
N ARG A 197 18.07 16.34 0.08
CA ARG A 197 17.39 15.64 -1.01
C ARG A 197 16.31 14.70 -0.48
N ILE A 198 16.61 13.86 0.52
CA ILE A 198 15.63 12.97 1.16
C ILE A 198 14.45 13.78 1.71
N THR A 199 14.72 14.82 2.52
CA THR A 199 13.66 15.64 3.12
C THR A 199 12.75 16.28 2.07
N LYS A 200 13.34 16.77 0.97
CA LYS A 200 12.58 17.32 -0.17
C LYS A 200 11.75 16.24 -0.88
N GLU A 201 12.32 15.08 -1.16
CA GLU A 201 11.62 13.99 -1.86
C GLU A 201 10.47 13.44 -1.01
N ILE A 202 10.63 13.30 0.32
CA ILE A 202 9.52 12.95 1.22
C ILE A 202 8.42 14.01 1.18
N SER A 203 8.76 15.30 1.21
CA SER A 203 7.76 16.38 1.13
C SER A 203 6.94 16.30 -0.17
N LEU A 204 7.60 15.98 -1.29
CA LEU A 204 6.94 15.78 -2.58
C LEU A 204 6.08 14.52 -2.61
N LEU A 205 6.51 13.42 -1.97
CA LEU A 205 5.70 12.21 -1.83
C LEU A 205 4.42 12.47 -1.02
N ILE A 206 4.52 13.22 0.07
CA ILE A 206 3.34 13.57 0.88
C ILE A 206 2.36 14.42 0.05
N GLN A 207 2.88 15.33 -0.77
CA GLN A 207 2.05 16.11 -1.70
C GLN A 207 1.41 15.24 -2.79
N GLU A 208 2.14 14.24 -3.32
CA GLU A 208 1.63 13.22 -4.25
C GLU A 208 0.43 12.50 -3.65
N GLU A 209 0.60 11.95 -2.44
CA GLU A 209 -0.44 11.18 -1.73
C GLU A 209 -1.71 12.01 -1.50
N GLN A 210 -1.55 13.27 -1.05
CA GLN A 210 -2.69 14.15 -0.83
C GLN A 210 -3.45 14.46 -2.12
N ARG A 211 -2.75 14.57 -3.25
CA ARG A 211 -3.35 14.82 -4.56
C ARG A 211 -4.05 13.57 -5.10
N GLU A 212 -3.43 12.41 -5.01
CA GLU A 212 -4.04 11.12 -5.39
C GLU A 212 -5.32 10.87 -4.58
N LYS A 213 -5.28 11.08 -3.27
CA LYS A 213 -6.46 10.92 -2.39
C LYS A 213 -7.61 11.85 -2.79
N LYS A 214 -7.31 13.03 -3.32
CA LYS A 214 -8.32 13.98 -3.82
C LYS A 214 -8.92 13.57 -5.17
N LEU A 215 -8.18 12.80 -5.97
CA LEU A 215 -8.61 12.28 -7.27
C LEU A 215 -9.36 10.95 -7.15
N SER A 216 -9.21 10.22 -6.03
CA SER A 216 -9.69 8.84 -5.86
C SER A 216 -11.06 8.70 -5.16
N VAL A 217 -11.94 9.71 -5.19
CA VAL A 217 -13.27 9.54 -4.57
C VAL A 217 -14.12 8.62 -5.45
N LEU A 218 -14.15 7.33 -5.11
CA LEU A 218 -14.96 6.36 -5.85
C LEU A 218 -16.46 6.70 -5.77
N PRO A 219 -17.23 6.50 -6.85
CA PRO A 219 -18.67 6.71 -6.83
C PRO A 219 -19.36 5.80 -5.81
N ILE A 220 -20.59 6.16 -5.44
CA ILE A 220 -21.50 5.30 -4.67
C ILE A 220 -22.61 4.86 -5.61
N TYR A 221 -22.77 3.54 -5.77
CA TYR A 221 -23.77 2.93 -6.64
C TYR A 221 -25.05 2.57 -5.88
N GLY A 222 -26.14 2.43 -6.64
CA GLY A 222 -27.47 2.12 -6.14
C GLY A 222 -28.37 3.34 -6.03
N ASN A 223 -29.61 3.10 -5.58
CA ASN A 223 -30.62 4.13 -5.42
C ASN A 223 -30.20 5.18 -4.40
N LYS A 224 -30.68 6.41 -4.61
CA LYS A 224 -30.46 7.55 -3.72
C LYS A 224 -31.80 8.13 -3.39
N ASP A 225 -32.15 8.13 -2.11
CA ASP A 225 -33.39 8.70 -1.62
C ASP A 225 -33.10 9.99 -0.86
N PHE A 226 -33.98 10.98 -1.01
CA PHE A 226 -33.95 12.21 -0.24
C PHE A 226 -34.93 12.08 0.92
N ASP A 227 -34.50 12.37 2.14
CA ASP A 227 -35.36 12.38 3.32
C ASP A 227 -35.15 13.67 4.12
N SER A 228 -36.12 14.58 4.01
CA SER A 228 -36.13 15.87 4.71
C SER A 228 -36.25 15.76 6.23
N SER A 229 -36.56 14.57 6.77
CA SER A 229 -36.72 14.35 8.21
C SER A 229 -35.41 14.00 8.93
N ILE A 230 -34.35 13.72 8.18
CA ILE A 230 -33.01 13.43 8.70
C ILE A 230 -32.13 14.65 8.43
N ASP A 231 -31.21 14.96 9.35
CA ASP A 231 -30.17 16.00 9.18
C ASP A 231 -29.08 15.57 8.16
N LYS A 232 -29.50 14.93 7.06
CA LYS A 232 -28.68 14.43 5.96
C LYS A 232 -29.47 14.54 4.65
N ASP A 233 -28.88 15.24 3.69
CA ASP A 233 -29.45 15.52 2.36
C ASP A 233 -29.63 14.26 1.47
N THR A 234 -29.03 13.10 1.80
CA THR A 234 -29.15 11.90 0.95
C THR A 234 -28.97 10.61 1.74
N ILE A 235 -29.89 9.67 1.54
CA ILE A 235 -29.78 8.26 1.93
C ILE A 235 -29.23 7.48 0.74
N TYR A 236 -28.08 6.84 0.92
CA TYR A 236 -27.49 5.98 -0.09
C TYR A 236 -27.94 4.54 0.11
N HIS A 237 -28.11 3.82 -1.00
CA HIS A 237 -28.22 2.37 -1.01
C HIS A 237 -27.12 1.70 -0.18
N GLN A 238 -27.52 0.74 0.64
CA GLN A 238 -26.64 -0.08 1.47
C GLN A 238 -26.99 -1.55 1.29
N ILE A 239 -25.99 -2.41 1.39
CA ILE A 239 -26.22 -3.86 1.40
C ILE A 239 -27.06 -4.20 2.64
N PRO A 240 -28.22 -4.88 2.48
CA PRO A 240 -29.05 -5.26 3.61
C PRO A 240 -28.33 -6.28 4.50
N TYR A 241 -28.78 -6.40 5.75
CA TYR A 241 -28.24 -7.40 6.66
C TYR A 241 -28.39 -8.82 6.10
N TRP A 242 -27.37 -9.65 6.29
CA TRP A 242 -27.38 -11.06 5.93
C TRP A 242 -26.55 -11.90 6.91
N SER A 243 -26.89 -13.19 7.01
CA SER A 243 -26.19 -14.16 7.86
C SER A 243 -26.28 -15.56 7.26
N PHE A 244 -25.14 -16.17 6.97
CA PHE A 244 -25.02 -17.46 6.28
C PHE A 244 -23.91 -18.33 6.87
N MET A 245 -23.65 -19.50 6.27
CA MET A 245 -22.54 -20.38 6.66
C MET A 245 -21.42 -20.33 5.63
N ASN A 246 -20.17 -20.36 6.09
CA ASN A 246 -19.02 -20.49 5.21
C ASN A 246 -18.59 -21.96 4.99
N GLN A 247 -17.54 -22.17 4.19
CA GLN A 247 -16.95 -23.48 3.90
C GLN A 247 -16.50 -24.26 5.14
N SER A 248 -16.20 -23.58 6.25
CA SER A 248 -15.78 -24.21 7.50
C SER A 248 -16.97 -24.53 8.42
N GLY A 249 -18.21 -24.26 7.97
CA GLY A 249 -19.42 -24.40 8.78
C GLY A 249 -19.57 -23.30 9.84
N VAL A 250 -18.81 -22.20 9.72
CA VAL A 250 -18.88 -21.05 10.63
C VAL A 250 -19.90 -20.06 10.10
N LYS A 251 -20.72 -19.51 11.00
CA LYS A 251 -21.66 -18.45 10.64
C LYS A 251 -20.90 -17.14 10.33
N VAL A 252 -21.20 -16.54 9.19
CA VAL A 252 -20.68 -15.24 8.75
C VAL A 252 -21.85 -14.31 8.48
N SER A 253 -21.75 -13.07 8.95
CA SER A 253 -22.79 -12.05 8.76
C SER A 253 -22.19 -10.70 8.36
N SER A 254 -23.01 -9.83 7.78
CA SER A 254 -22.64 -8.45 7.46
C SER A 254 -22.17 -7.65 8.69
N ASP A 255 -22.62 -8.01 9.90
CA ASP A 255 -22.18 -7.31 11.13
C ASP A 255 -20.73 -7.63 11.49
N ASN A 256 -20.26 -8.85 11.18
CA ASN A 256 -18.87 -9.25 11.38
C ASN A 256 -17.90 -8.55 10.42
N LEU A 257 -18.45 -7.82 9.46
CA LEU A 257 -17.76 -7.19 8.35
C LEU A 257 -17.71 -5.65 8.49
N ASN A 258 -18.21 -5.10 9.60
CA ASN A 258 -18.14 -3.68 9.89
C ASN A 258 -16.68 -3.18 9.89
N ASN A 259 -16.46 -1.98 9.35
CA ASN A 259 -15.14 -1.33 9.22
C ASN A 259 -14.12 -2.02 8.30
N LYS A 260 -14.53 -3.04 7.54
CA LYS A 260 -13.70 -3.70 6.53
C LYS A 260 -14.19 -3.39 5.12
N VAL A 261 -13.29 -3.41 4.15
CA VAL A 261 -13.63 -3.36 2.71
C VAL A 261 -13.92 -4.79 2.25
N HIS A 262 -14.91 -5.00 1.39
CA HIS A 262 -15.25 -6.35 0.90
C HIS A 262 -15.22 -6.40 -0.62
N LEU A 263 -14.64 -7.46 -1.17
CA LEU A 263 -14.77 -7.78 -2.58
C LEU A 263 -15.67 -9.01 -2.71
N VAL A 264 -16.78 -8.84 -3.42
CA VAL A 264 -17.86 -9.83 -3.47
C VAL A 264 -18.03 -10.39 -4.87
N ASP A 265 -18.29 -11.69 -4.98
CA ASP A 265 -18.80 -12.33 -6.18
C ASP A 265 -19.90 -13.36 -5.89
N PHE A 266 -20.59 -13.77 -6.96
CA PHE A 266 -21.61 -14.82 -6.94
C PHE A 266 -21.15 -15.94 -7.86
N PHE A 267 -21.13 -17.17 -7.38
CA PHE A 267 -20.52 -18.30 -8.07
C PHE A 267 -21.29 -19.61 -7.82
N PHE A 268 -20.84 -20.72 -8.40
CA PHE A 268 -21.22 -22.06 -7.98
C PHE A 268 -20.16 -23.06 -8.39
N THR A 269 -19.98 -24.14 -7.64
CA THR A 269 -18.78 -24.99 -7.78
C THR A 269 -18.70 -25.76 -9.10
N HIS A 270 -19.82 -25.95 -9.78
CA HIS A 270 -19.95 -26.68 -11.05
C HIS A 270 -19.92 -25.79 -12.29
N CYS A 271 -19.73 -24.47 -12.14
CA CYS A 271 -19.80 -23.55 -13.26
C CYS A 271 -18.66 -23.84 -14.28
N PRO A 272 -18.99 -24.14 -15.55
CA PRO A 272 -18.00 -24.61 -16.52
C PRO A 272 -17.14 -23.50 -17.13
N THR A 273 -17.53 -22.22 -17.00
CA THR A 273 -16.97 -21.13 -17.82
C THR A 273 -16.34 -19.99 -17.01
N ILE A 274 -17.14 -19.11 -16.41
CA ILE A 274 -16.65 -17.84 -15.87
C ILE A 274 -16.09 -17.96 -14.45
N CYS A 275 -16.69 -18.79 -13.59
CA CYS A 275 -16.26 -18.95 -12.19
C CYS A 275 -14.80 -19.40 -12.06
N PRO A 276 -14.26 -20.38 -12.83
CA PRO A 276 -12.84 -20.74 -12.74
C PRO A 276 -11.90 -19.55 -12.99
N LYS A 277 -12.24 -18.67 -13.95
CA LYS A 277 -11.44 -17.47 -14.25
C LYS A 277 -11.54 -16.44 -13.11
N MET A 278 -12.76 -16.20 -12.61
CA MET A 278 -12.99 -15.29 -11.49
C MET A 278 -12.25 -15.73 -10.23
N THR A 279 -12.33 -17.01 -9.85
CA THR A 279 -11.59 -17.57 -8.71
C THR A 279 -10.08 -17.38 -8.86
N VAL A 280 -9.51 -17.61 -10.05
CA VAL A 280 -8.09 -17.37 -10.30
C VAL A 280 -7.73 -15.89 -10.16
N ASN A 281 -8.57 -14.98 -10.67
CA ASN A 281 -8.32 -13.54 -10.58
C ASN A 281 -8.50 -13.00 -9.17
N MET A 282 -9.53 -13.44 -8.43
CA MET A 282 -9.75 -13.09 -7.03
C MET A 282 -8.59 -13.60 -6.14
N LYS A 283 -8.01 -14.77 -6.45
CA LYS A 283 -6.76 -15.24 -5.82
C LYS A 283 -5.56 -14.35 -6.12
N LYS A 284 -5.42 -13.84 -7.35
CA LYS A 284 -4.36 -12.87 -7.69
C LYS A 284 -4.55 -11.56 -6.93
N ILE A 285 -5.80 -11.08 -6.80
CA ILE A 285 -6.13 -9.90 -5.99
C ILE A 285 -5.76 -10.14 -4.54
N GLN A 286 -6.18 -11.26 -3.93
CA GLN A 286 -5.81 -11.64 -2.57
C GLN A 286 -4.29 -11.64 -2.36
N LYS A 287 -3.55 -12.24 -3.29
CA LYS A 287 -2.08 -12.26 -3.25
C LYS A 287 -1.49 -10.86 -3.31
N ALA A 288 -2.02 -9.98 -4.16
CA ALA A 288 -1.55 -8.60 -4.27
C ALA A 288 -1.86 -7.78 -3.00
N LEU A 289 -3.02 -8.02 -2.38
CA LEU A 289 -3.39 -7.39 -1.11
C LEU A 289 -2.50 -7.86 0.05
N ASN A 290 -2.28 -9.18 0.17
CA ASN A 290 -1.43 -9.75 1.21
C ASN A 290 0.03 -9.29 1.08
N LYS A 291 0.55 -9.18 -0.16
CA LYS A 291 1.88 -8.62 -0.40
C LYS A 291 2.05 -7.19 0.13
N LYS A 292 0.94 -6.44 0.19
CA LYS A 292 0.89 -5.07 0.68
C LYS A 292 0.36 -4.95 2.12
N CYS A 293 0.17 -6.07 2.82
CA CYS A 293 -0.35 -6.14 4.19
C CYS A 293 -1.70 -5.43 4.39
N PHE A 294 -2.60 -5.56 3.42
CA PHE A 294 -3.96 -5.06 3.59
C PHE A 294 -4.82 -6.10 4.32
N ASP A 295 -4.88 -5.96 5.65
CA ASP A 295 -5.55 -6.94 6.52
C ASP A 295 -7.03 -6.63 6.79
N ASN A 296 -7.50 -5.42 6.49
CA ASN A 296 -8.91 -5.00 6.65
C ASN A 296 -9.74 -5.21 5.37
N VAL A 297 -9.48 -6.31 4.65
CA VAL A 297 -10.20 -6.68 3.43
C VAL A 297 -10.68 -8.12 3.50
N GLU A 298 -11.97 -8.35 3.24
CA GLU A 298 -12.54 -9.69 3.12
C GLU A 298 -13.00 -9.98 1.70
N LEU A 299 -12.80 -11.22 1.28
CA LEU A 299 -13.26 -11.75 0.01
C LEU A 299 -14.47 -12.64 0.28
N LEU A 300 -15.59 -12.38 -0.38
CA LEU A 300 -16.85 -13.09 -0.15
C LEU A 300 -17.37 -13.66 -1.46
N SER A 301 -17.56 -14.97 -1.51
CA SER A 301 -18.11 -15.64 -2.67
C SER A 301 -19.40 -16.35 -2.29
N PHE A 302 -20.54 -15.88 -2.79
CA PHE A 302 -21.85 -16.45 -2.47
C PHE A 302 -22.24 -17.50 -3.51
N THR A 303 -22.52 -18.73 -3.09
CA THR A 303 -23.02 -19.74 -4.03
C THR A 303 -24.48 -19.44 -4.43
N VAL A 304 -24.75 -19.48 -5.72
CA VAL A 304 -26.10 -19.38 -6.29
C VAL A 304 -26.82 -20.73 -6.33
N ASP A 305 -26.13 -21.81 -5.95
CA ASP A 305 -26.61 -23.20 -6.00
C ASP A 305 -26.35 -23.94 -4.67
N PRO A 306 -26.91 -23.45 -3.55
CA PRO A 306 -26.66 -24.03 -2.22
C PRO A 306 -27.19 -25.46 -2.06
N LYS A 307 -28.09 -25.93 -2.94
CA LYS A 307 -28.58 -27.31 -2.94
C LYS A 307 -27.47 -28.33 -3.20
N ARG A 308 -26.50 -27.97 -4.06
CA ARG A 308 -25.33 -28.80 -4.36
C ARG A 308 -24.07 -28.29 -3.66
N ASP A 309 -23.99 -26.99 -3.42
CA ASP A 309 -22.85 -26.33 -2.76
C ASP A 309 -23.04 -26.29 -1.24
N SER A 310 -22.97 -27.47 -0.62
CA SER A 310 -22.90 -27.60 0.84
C SER A 310 -21.59 -27.02 1.40
N THR A 311 -21.52 -26.78 2.71
CA THR A 311 -20.29 -26.32 3.38
C THR A 311 -19.10 -27.23 3.07
N GLN A 312 -19.31 -28.55 3.07
CA GLN A 312 -18.30 -29.53 2.69
C GLN A 312 -17.86 -29.37 1.23
N ARG A 313 -18.81 -29.22 0.30
CA ARG A 313 -18.53 -29.04 -1.13
C ARG A 313 -17.72 -27.76 -1.37
N LEU A 314 -18.08 -26.67 -0.68
CA LEU A 314 -17.34 -25.42 -0.73
C LEU A 314 -15.92 -25.57 -0.17
N ASN A 315 -15.73 -26.35 0.89
CA ASN A 315 -14.41 -26.63 1.43
C ASN A 315 -13.53 -27.44 0.45
N GLU A 316 -14.12 -28.42 -0.23
CA GLU A 316 -13.43 -29.17 -1.31
C GLU A 316 -13.03 -28.24 -2.47
N TYR A 317 -13.92 -27.31 -2.85
CA TYR A 317 -13.63 -26.30 -3.85
C TYR A 317 -12.49 -25.36 -3.42
N ALA A 318 -12.51 -24.87 -2.17
CA ALA A 318 -11.43 -24.05 -1.64
C ALA A 318 -10.07 -24.79 -1.66
N LYS A 319 -10.07 -26.09 -1.31
CA LYS A 319 -8.87 -26.93 -1.35
C LYS A 319 -8.36 -27.16 -2.77
N SER A 320 -9.23 -27.44 -3.74
CA SER A 320 -8.81 -27.71 -5.11
C SER A 320 -8.12 -26.50 -5.77
N TYR A 321 -8.56 -25.28 -5.43
CA TYR A 321 -7.93 -24.04 -5.89
C TYR A 321 -6.80 -23.55 -4.98
N ASN A 322 -6.49 -24.25 -3.88
CA ASN A 322 -5.55 -23.80 -2.84
C ASN A 322 -5.84 -22.34 -2.42
N LEU A 323 -7.09 -22.07 -2.05
CA LEU A 323 -7.51 -20.75 -1.57
C LEU A 323 -6.98 -20.51 -0.16
N ASN A 324 -6.49 -19.30 0.11
CA ASN A 324 -6.26 -18.87 1.47
C ASN A 324 -7.60 -18.44 2.08
N THR A 325 -8.10 -19.22 3.03
CA THR A 325 -9.42 -19.02 3.63
C THR A 325 -9.41 -18.14 4.88
N ASN A 326 -8.26 -17.54 5.23
CA ASN A 326 -8.15 -16.65 6.40
C ASN A 326 -8.99 -15.37 6.27
N ASN A 327 -9.09 -14.83 5.06
CA ASN A 327 -9.92 -13.66 4.72
C ASN A 327 -10.74 -13.88 3.44
N TRP A 328 -11.03 -15.14 3.11
CA TRP A 328 -11.89 -15.50 1.98
C TRP A 328 -12.93 -16.52 2.42
N ASN A 329 -14.18 -16.07 2.43
CA ASN A 329 -15.34 -16.86 2.79
C ASN A 329 -16.10 -17.30 1.54
N LEU A 330 -16.21 -18.61 1.35
CA LEU A 330 -17.16 -19.20 0.39
C LEU A 330 -18.45 -19.48 1.16
N ILE A 331 -19.54 -18.87 0.75
CA ILE A 331 -20.76 -18.73 1.54
C ILE A 331 -21.91 -19.52 0.90
N THR A 332 -22.63 -20.28 1.71
CA THR A 332 -23.84 -21.03 1.35
C THR A 332 -24.96 -20.82 2.38
N GLY A 333 -26.21 -21.08 1.98
CA GLY A 333 -27.38 -20.81 2.82
C GLY A 333 -28.70 -20.99 2.07
N ASP A 334 -29.74 -20.32 2.54
CA ASP A 334 -31.05 -20.33 1.87
C ASP A 334 -30.96 -19.68 0.48
N GLN A 335 -31.39 -20.42 -0.55
CA GLN A 335 -31.27 -20.01 -1.95
C GLN A 335 -32.03 -18.72 -2.25
N ASN A 336 -33.28 -18.61 -1.76
CA ASN A 336 -34.12 -17.45 -2.01
C ASN A 336 -33.51 -16.19 -1.39
N THR A 337 -32.98 -16.31 -0.17
CA THR A 337 -32.31 -15.21 0.54
C THR A 337 -31.05 -14.76 -0.21
N ILE A 338 -30.24 -15.68 -0.74
CA ILE A 338 -29.06 -15.35 -1.56
C ILE A 338 -29.47 -14.64 -2.85
N TYR A 339 -30.55 -15.06 -3.50
CA TYR A 339 -31.05 -14.43 -4.74
C TYR A 339 -31.55 -13.02 -4.47
N GLN A 340 -32.35 -12.84 -3.42
CA GLN A 340 -32.80 -11.51 -2.99
C GLN A 340 -31.63 -10.60 -2.61
N LEU A 341 -30.61 -11.14 -1.93
CA LEU A 341 -29.41 -10.39 -1.59
C LEU A 341 -28.63 -9.97 -2.85
N GLY A 342 -28.50 -10.85 -3.84
CA GLY A 342 -27.88 -10.53 -5.12
C GLY A 342 -28.60 -9.41 -5.87
N VAL A 343 -29.92 -9.54 -6.03
CA VAL A 343 -30.73 -8.62 -6.83
C VAL A 343 -30.97 -7.29 -6.11
N ASN A 344 -31.37 -7.31 -4.84
CA ASN A 344 -31.76 -6.10 -4.10
C ASN A 344 -30.61 -5.48 -3.33
N GLY A 345 -29.66 -6.29 -2.86
CA GLY A 345 -28.50 -5.81 -2.11
C GLY A 345 -27.36 -5.44 -3.04
N PHE A 346 -26.84 -6.40 -3.79
CA PHE A 346 -25.67 -6.20 -4.64
C PHE A 346 -25.99 -5.67 -6.05
N LEU A 347 -27.28 -5.57 -6.40
CA LEU A 347 -27.79 -5.06 -7.67
C LEU A 347 -27.22 -5.81 -8.88
N VAL A 348 -27.08 -7.13 -8.74
CA VAL A 348 -26.63 -8.03 -9.80
C VAL A 348 -27.66 -9.12 -10.05
N PRO A 349 -27.80 -9.59 -11.29
CA PRO A 349 -28.76 -10.65 -11.56
C PRO A 349 -28.25 -11.96 -10.96
N ASN A 350 -29.14 -12.67 -10.27
CA ASN A 350 -28.83 -13.88 -9.54
C ASN A 350 -30.06 -14.80 -9.47
N GLN A 351 -30.23 -15.66 -10.47
CA GLN A 351 -31.38 -16.56 -10.58
C GLN A 351 -31.10 -17.81 -11.41
N GLU A 352 -31.92 -18.85 -11.26
CA GLU A 352 -31.93 -20.01 -12.16
C GLU A 352 -32.33 -19.60 -13.59
N ASP A 353 -31.64 -20.14 -14.58
CA ASP A 353 -31.97 -19.97 -15.99
C ASP A 353 -31.49 -21.21 -16.76
N ALA A 354 -32.44 -21.99 -17.29
CA ALA A 354 -32.15 -23.22 -18.03
C ALA A 354 -31.35 -22.97 -19.33
N LEU A 355 -31.37 -21.75 -19.86
CA LEU A 355 -30.61 -21.36 -21.05
C LEU A 355 -29.19 -20.90 -20.70
N ALA A 356 -28.90 -20.61 -19.42
CA ALA A 356 -27.59 -20.19 -18.98
C ALA A 356 -26.63 -21.38 -18.85
N PRO A 357 -25.34 -21.25 -19.22
CA PRO A 357 -24.34 -22.29 -19.00
C PRO A 357 -24.26 -22.71 -17.52
N GLY A 358 -24.57 -23.97 -17.24
CA GLY A 358 -24.62 -24.51 -15.87
C GLY A 358 -25.94 -24.31 -15.12
N GLY A 359 -26.95 -23.69 -15.74
CA GLY A 359 -28.33 -23.58 -15.24
C GLY A 359 -28.63 -22.33 -14.41
N PHE A 360 -27.71 -21.38 -14.31
CA PHE A 360 -27.87 -20.17 -13.50
C PHE A 360 -27.39 -18.92 -14.24
N LEU A 361 -28.25 -17.91 -14.26
CA LEU A 361 -27.89 -16.56 -14.63
C LEU A 361 -27.24 -15.90 -13.41
N HIS A 362 -25.91 -15.83 -13.47
CA HIS A 362 -25.06 -15.26 -12.43
C HIS A 362 -24.11 -14.23 -13.04
N SER A 363 -23.73 -13.26 -12.22
CA SER A 363 -22.92 -12.12 -12.65
C SER A 363 -21.44 -12.47 -12.74
N GLU A 364 -20.80 -12.08 -13.84
CA GLU A 364 -19.33 -12.11 -13.99
C GLU A 364 -18.62 -11.02 -13.16
N LYS A 365 -19.36 -10.23 -12.38
CA LYS A 365 -18.83 -9.06 -11.71
C LYS A 365 -18.16 -9.38 -10.38
N LEU A 366 -17.01 -8.76 -10.14
CA LEU A 366 -16.47 -8.52 -8.80
C LEU A 366 -17.00 -7.18 -8.31
N ILE A 367 -17.53 -7.15 -7.09
CA ILE A 367 -18.25 -6.01 -6.52
C ILE A 367 -17.46 -5.48 -5.34
N LEU A 368 -17.03 -4.22 -5.42
CA LEU A 368 -16.29 -3.56 -4.33
C LEU A 368 -17.27 -2.87 -3.39
N VAL A 369 -17.20 -3.20 -2.10
CA VAL A 369 -18.05 -2.63 -1.05
C VAL A 369 -17.18 -1.97 0.02
N ASP A 370 -17.52 -0.75 0.41
CA ASP A 370 -16.80 -0.02 1.46
C ASP A 370 -17.23 -0.41 2.89
N GLN A 371 -16.53 0.15 3.87
CA GLN A 371 -16.76 -0.06 5.31
C GLN A 371 -18.16 0.32 5.80
N LYS A 372 -18.92 1.07 5.00
CA LYS A 372 -20.29 1.49 5.30
C LYS A 372 -21.32 0.67 4.54
N HIS A 373 -20.93 -0.49 4.02
CA HIS A 373 -21.78 -1.40 3.25
C HIS A 373 -22.35 -0.76 1.97
N ARG A 374 -21.57 0.11 1.31
CA ARG A 374 -21.99 0.76 0.06
C ARG A 374 -21.15 0.27 -1.10
N ILE A 375 -21.78 0.09 -2.25
CA ILE A 375 -21.11 -0.37 -3.47
C ILE A 375 -20.31 0.79 -4.08
N ARG A 376 -19.02 0.53 -4.33
CA ARG A 376 -18.05 1.51 -4.85
C ARG A 376 -17.50 1.16 -6.23
N GLY A 377 -17.85 -0.01 -6.77
CA GLY A 377 -17.48 -0.40 -8.13
C GLY A 377 -17.97 -1.78 -8.53
N TYR A 378 -18.14 -1.95 -9.84
CA TYR A 378 -18.35 -3.22 -10.51
C TYR A 378 -17.25 -3.42 -11.52
N TYR A 379 -16.59 -4.57 -11.49
CA TYR A 379 -15.51 -4.91 -12.40
C TYR A 379 -15.83 -6.24 -13.07
N ASP A 380 -15.43 -6.41 -14.32
CA ASP A 380 -15.44 -7.74 -14.94
C ASP A 380 -14.39 -8.60 -14.24
N GLY A 381 -14.84 -9.64 -13.52
CA GLY A 381 -14.00 -10.56 -12.78
C GLY A 381 -13.24 -11.54 -13.65
N THR A 382 -13.60 -11.66 -14.93
CA THR A 382 -12.90 -12.51 -15.89
C THR A 382 -11.73 -11.80 -16.56
N ASP A 383 -11.75 -10.46 -16.60
CA ASP A 383 -10.70 -9.64 -17.18
C ASP A 383 -9.57 -9.34 -16.18
N SER A 384 -8.39 -9.91 -16.44
CA SER A 384 -7.20 -9.69 -15.61
C SER A 384 -6.68 -8.25 -15.62
N ALA A 385 -7.05 -7.42 -16.59
CA ALA A 385 -6.68 -6.00 -16.63
C ALA A 385 -7.34 -5.21 -15.47
N ASN A 386 -8.45 -5.70 -14.92
CA ASN A 386 -9.11 -5.07 -13.77
C ASN A 386 -8.40 -5.32 -12.44
N ILE A 387 -7.52 -6.34 -12.34
CA ILE A 387 -6.82 -6.69 -11.09
C ILE A 387 -6.08 -5.48 -10.47
N PRO A 388 -5.16 -4.79 -11.17
CA PRO A 388 -4.46 -3.64 -10.61
C PRO A 388 -5.42 -2.51 -10.20
N ILE A 389 -6.48 -2.26 -10.98
CA ILE A 389 -7.48 -1.23 -10.71
C ILE A 389 -8.26 -1.55 -9.43
N ILE A 390 -8.71 -2.80 -9.26
CA ILE A 390 -9.44 -3.25 -8.06
C ILE A 390 -8.55 -3.08 -6.82
N VAL A 391 -7.28 -3.49 -6.90
CA VAL A 391 -6.33 -3.36 -5.78
C VAL A 391 -6.13 -1.90 -5.39
N GLU A 392 -6.02 -1.00 -6.38
CA GLU A 392 -5.91 0.44 -6.15
C GLU A 392 -7.19 1.03 -5.53
N HIS A 393 -8.35 0.64 -6.04
CA HIS A 393 -9.63 1.10 -5.54
C HIS A 393 -9.91 0.60 -4.11
N ILE A 394 -9.58 -0.66 -3.79
CA ILE A 394 -9.62 -1.19 -2.42
C ILE A 394 -8.74 -0.33 -1.50
N LYS A 395 -7.50 -0.04 -1.91
CA LYS A 395 -6.60 0.81 -1.14
C LYS A 395 -7.19 2.20 -0.90
N SER A 396 -7.82 2.82 -1.90
CA SER A 396 -8.39 4.16 -1.76
C SER A 396 -9.52 4.27 -0.73
N LEU A 397 -10.11 3.13 -0.34
CA LEU A 397 -11.17 3.05 0.66
C LEU A 397 -10.64 2.83 2.07
N MET A 398 -9.39 2.36 2.22
CA MET A 398 -8.72 2.17 3.51
C MET A 398 -8.15 3.49 4.02
#